data_AF-E9GXV3-F1
#
_entry.id   AF-E9GXV3-F1
#
_cell.length_a   1.000
_cell.length_b   1.000
_cell.length_c   1.000
_cell.angle_alpha   90.00
_cell.angle_beta   90.00
_cell.angle_gamma   90.00
#
_symmetry.space_group_name_H-M   'P 1'
#
loop_
_entity.id
_entity.type
_entity.pdbx_description
1 polymer ?
#
loop_
_entity_poly.entity_id
_entity_poly.type
_entity_poly.pdbx_seq_one_letter_code
_entity_poly.pdbx_strand_id
1 'polypeptide(L)'
;MTFDFWIRSRYASGNVLDVVMAVGDVETTILTLTSYSTAVNFDWRPASVSLPVSEQTDVTLIFYGCCGSNIEDAIAIDNIVLETQDISTTEMLTPTTTTPTTTTPTTTTPTTTPQSSVLRTVIFIYKVTQVGQDMFIRGGIDDTIVRPICQDDVNAETSACAVSIQTNSLGVGAAWAGYDAWRVGDTKLDWFGAQTGQGTYMGSPAFGTPLAWTTNNPAKPEYQPLNKWGDANFMVDFDMDCSETENGWFDVKAFLTNYATGWETDITQSACTGTGADVLPPYSGTKNHVARCGFINRFAFSSGACEIDAF
;
A
#
# COMPACT_ATOMS: atom_id res chain seq x y z
N MET A 1 -24.98 -18.10 -2.14
CA MET A 1 -24.59 -17.37 -0.92
C MET A 1 -23.22 -17.90 -0.50
N THR A 2 -22.26 -17.01 -0.31
CA THR A 2 -20.91 -17.35 0.17
C THR A 2 -20.74 -16.83 1.60
N PHE A 3 -19.91 -17.55 2.32
CA PHE A 3 -19.55 -17.29 3.70
C PHE A 3 -18.04 -17.06 3.76
N ASP A 4 -17.63 -15.84 4.07
CA ASP A 4 -16.27 -15.35 3.92
C ASP A 4 -15.75 -14.85 5.28
N PHE A 5 -14.52 -15.20 5.64
CA PHE A 5 -13.91 -14.78 6.90
C PHE A 5 -12.39 -14.90 6.85
N TRP A 6 -11.71 -14.32 7.83
CA TRP A 6 -10.28 -14.46 8.01
C TRP A 6 -9.99 -15.45 9.15
N ILE A 7 -8.96 -16.27 8.99
CA ILE A 7 -8.47 -17.22 9.99
C ILE A 7 -6.96 -17.10 10.17
N ARG A 8 -6.52 -17.08 11.42
CA ARG A 8 -5.13 -17.27 11.82
C ARG A 8 -5.07 -18.45 12.79
N SER A 9 -4.24 -19.45 12.51
CA SER A 9 -4.19 -20.64 13.36
C SER A 9 -2.81 -21.28 13.39
N ARG A 10 -2.27 -21.44 14.60
CA ARG A 10 -1.03 -22.16 14.83
C ARG A 10 -1.31 -23.65 15.00
N TYR A 11 -0.81 -24.47 14.09
CA TYR A 11 -0.86 -25.93 14.24
C TYR A 11 0.23 -26.42 15.19
N ALA A 12 -0.02 -26.21 16.48
CA ALA A 12 0.73 -26.84 17.55
C ALA A 12 -0.15 -27.93 18.17
N SER A 13 0.26 -29.18 18.00
CA SER A 13 -0.28 -30.33 18.76
C SER A 13 -1.80 -30.57 18.64
N GLY A 14 -2.37 -30.50 17.43
CA GLY A 14 -3.74 -30.96 17.19
C GLY A 14 -4.85 -29.92 17.42
N ASN A 15 -4.54 -28.62 17.27
CA ASN A 15 -5.57 -27.59 17.16
C ASN A 15 -6.43 -27.84 15.91
N VAL A 16 -7.76 -27.82 16.07
CA VAL A 16 -8.74 -28.03 15.01
C VAL A 16 -9.73 -26.89 15.03
N LEU A 17 -10.10 -26.40 13.84
CA LEU A 17 -11.27 -25.57 13.67
C LEU A 17 -12.16 -26.23 12.61
N ASP A 18 -13.42 -26.44 12.94
CA ASP A 18 -14.45 -26.91 12.00
C ASP A 18 -15.59 -25.89 11.95
N VAL A 19 -16.08 -25.62 10.73
CA VAL A 19 -17.29 -24.86 10.48
C VAL A 19 -18.41 -25.82 10.15
N VAL A 20 -19.45 -25.78 10.96
CA VAL A 20 -20.62 -26.62 10.85
C VAL A 20 -21.82 -25.75 10.50
N MET A 21 -22.59 -26.18 9.53
CA MET A 21 -23.91 -25.63 9.24
C MET A 21 -24.96 -26.52 9.90
N ALA A 22 -25.79 -25.93 10.74
CA ALA A 22 -26.94 -26.58 11.35
C ALA A 22 -28.25 -26.11 10.68
N VAL A 23 -29.07 -27.08 10.29
CA VAL A 23 -30.44 -26.86 9.79
C VAL A 23 -31.39 -27.66 10.67
N GLY A 24 -32.12 -26.98 11.57
CA GLY A 24 -32.82 -27.65 12.66
C GLY A 24 -31.84 -28.41 13.56
N ASP A 25 -32.10 -29.70 13.80
CA ASP A 25 -31.25 -30.58 14.63
C ASP A 25 -30.15 -31.31 13.84
N VAL A 26 -30.00 -31.01 12.53
CA VAL A 26 -29.02 -31.68 11.66
C VAL A 26 -27.81 -30.78 11.47
N GLU A 27 -26.67 -31.21 12.01
CA GLU A 27 -25.36 -30.58 11.82
C GLU A 27 -24.60 -31.22 10.66
N THR A 28 -24.05 -30.40 9.77
CA THR A 28 -23.19 -30.82 8.66
C THR A 28 -21.92 -29.98 8.65
N THR A 29 -20.75 -30.61 8.73
CA THR A 29 -19.46 -29.93 8.56
C THR A 29 -19.31 -29.47 7.11
N ILE A 30 -19.22 -28.16 6.91
CA ILE A 30 -19.12 -27.53 5.59
C ILE A 30 -17.70 -27.06 5.28
N LEU A 31 -16.86 -26.87 6.30
CA LEU A 31 -15.44 -26.61 6.13
C LEU A 31 -14.65 -27.13 7.33
N THR A 32 -13.64 -27.94 7.06
CA THR A 32 -12.62 -28.28 8.07
C THR A 32 -11.42 -27.35 7.85
N LEU A 33 -11.22 -26.44 8.80
CA LEU A 33 -10.23 -25.37 8.72
C LEU A 33 -8.83 -25.80 9.16
N THR A 34 -8.63 -27.08 9.49
CA THR A 34 -7.30 -27.64 9.81
C THR A 34 -6.31 -27.54 8.65
N SER A 35 -6.78 -27.51 7.40
CA SER A 35 -5.92 -27.22 6.23
C SER A 35 -5.33 -25.81 6.24
N TYR A 36 -5.91 -24.89 7.01
CA TYR A 36 -5.42 -23.53 7.23
C TYR A 36 -4.62 -23.42 8.53
N SER A 37 -4.57 -24.47 9.35
CA SER A 37 -3.76 -24.51 10.56
C SER A 37 -2.41 -25.10 10.21
N THR A 38 -1.33 -24.32 10.27
CA THR A 38 0.04 -24.85 10.08
C THR A 38 0.96 -24.41 11.21
N ALA A 39 2.06 -25.14 11.44
CA ALA A 39 2.96 -24.88 12.56
C ALA A 39 3.63 -23.49 12.50
N VAL A 40 3.55 -22.85 11.33
CA VAL A 40 4.11 -21.53 11.02
C VAL A 40 3.04 -20.50 10.64
N ASN A 41 1.74 -20.86 10.67
CA ASN A 41 0.68 -19.95 10.28
C ASN A 41 0.32 -18.98 11.42
N PHE A 42 1.14 -17.96 11.57
CA PHE A 42 0.90 -16.81 12.44
C PHE A 42 0.12 -15.69 11.72
N ASP A 43 -0.24 -15.91 10.45
CA ASP A 43 -0.83 -14.90 9.58
C ASP A 43 -2.33 -15.16 9.38
N TRP A 44 -3.06 -14.07 9.20
CA TRP A 44 -4.46 -14.10 8.83
C TRP A 44 -4.60 -14.51 7.36
N ARG A 45 -5.46 -15.49 7.09
CA ARG A 45 -5.76 -16.00 5.75
C ARG A 45 -7.25 -15.89 5.47
N PRO A 46 -7.68 -15.49 4.27
CA PRO A 46 -9.09 -15.53 3.92
C PRO A 46 -9.54 -16.99 3.71
N ALA A 47 -10.74 -17.30 4.14
CA ALA A 47 -11.44 -18.55 3.90
C ALA A 47 -12.85 -18.22 3.37
N SER A 48 -13.25 -18.93 2.32
CA SER A 48 -14.53 -18.74 1.64
C SER A 48 -15.23 -20.08 1.49
N VAL A 49 -16.52 -20.14 1.82
CA VAL A 49 -17.34 -21.35 1.74
C VAL A 49 -18.67 -21.03 1.08
N SER A 50 -19.01 -21.78 0.04
CA SER A 50 -20.36 -21.75 -0.53
C SER A 50 -21.32 -22.53 0.36
N LEU A 51 -22.41 -21.89 0.80
CA LEU A 51 -23.43 -22.55 1.61
C LEU A 51 -24.33 -23.43 0.72
N PRO A 52 -24.45 -24.74 0.99
CA PRO A 52 -25.17 -25.67 0.13
C PRO A 52 -26.69 -25.66 0.40
N VAL A 53 -27.32 -24.49 0.32
CA VAL A 53 -28.78 -24.31 0.47
C VAL A 53 -29.38 -23.83 -0.85
N SER A 54 -30.42 -24.52 -1.32
CA SER A 54 -31.10 -24.22 -2.59
C SER A 54 -32.45 -23.51 -2.41
N GLU A 55 -32.97 -23.44 -1.19
CA GLU A 55 -34.25 -22.82 -0.83
C GLU A 55 -34.10 -21.97 0.43
N GLN A 56 -35.07 -21.09 0.70
CA GLN A 56 -35.04 -20.22 1.88
C GLN A 56 -35.08 -21.07 3.15
N THR A 57 -33.94 -21.10 3.86
CA THR A 57 -33.69 -21.98 4.99
C THR A 57 -33.04 -21.18 6.11
N ASP A 58 -33.57 -21.30 7.33
CA ASP A 58 -32.90 -20.75 8.51
C ASP A 58 -31.70 -21.64 8.85
N VAL A 59 -30.50 -21.05 8.78
CA VAL A 59 -29.23 -21.75 9.01
C VAL A 59 -28.53 -21.15 10.23
N THR A 60 -27.92 -22.02 11.03
CA THR A 60 -26.96 -21.60 12.07
C THR A 60 -25.57 -22.03 11.67
N LEU A 61 -24.61 -21.11 11.67
CA LEU A 61 -23.19 -21.42 11.49
C LEU A 61 -22.53 -21.55 12.85
N ILE A 62 -21.84 -22.68 13.06
CA ILE A 62 -21.20 -23.02 14.33
C ILE A 62 -19.71 -23.22 14.07
N PHE A 63 -18.88 -22.55 14.88
CA PHE A 63 -17.43 -22.69 14.87
C PHE A 63 -16.99 -23.58 16.02
N TYR A 64 -16.53 -24.78 15.71
CA TYR A 64 -15.94 -25.69 16.69
C TYR A 64 -14.43 -25.52 16.70
N GLY A 65 -13.93 -24.71 17.64
CA GLY A 65 -12.51 -24.57 17.93
C GLY A 65 -12.06 -25.53 19.02
N CYS A 66 -11.19 -26.48 18.70
CA CYS A 66 -10.55 -27.38 19.64
C CYS A 66 -9.09 -26.98 19.86
N CYS A 67 -8.72 -26.75 21.12
CA CYS A 67 -7.34 -26.42 21.49
C CYS A 67 -6.62 -27.70 21.98
N GLY A 68 -5.64 -28.18 21.20
CA GLY A 68 -4.88 -29.40 21.49
C GLY A 68 -3.65 -29.17 22.39
N SER A 69 -3.32 -27.92 22.70
CA SER A 69 -2.25 -27.54 23.62
C SER A 69 -2.60 -26.25 24.37
N ASN A 70 -1.78 -25.84 25.33
CA ASN A 70 -1.96 -24.65 26.16
C ASN A 70 -1.24 -23.41 25.61
N ILE A 71 -1.12 -23.29 24.29
CA ILE A 71 -0.44 -22.18 23.62
C ILE A 71 -1.42 -21.01 23.40
N GLU A 72 -0.97 -19.81 23.76
CA GLU A 72 -1.68 -18.54 23.50
C GLU A 72 -1.75 -18.26 21.99
N ASP A 73 -2.84 -17.64 21.54
CA ASP A 73 -3.13 -17.35 20.12
C ASP A 73 -3.20 -18.59 19.21
N ALA A 74 -3.78 -19.69 19.69
CA ALA A 74 -3.88 -20.93 18.94
C ALA A 74 -4.74 -20.81 17.67
N ILE A 75 -5.93 -20.21 17.77
CA ILE A 75 -6.89 -20.02 16.68
C ILE A 75 -7.56 -18.65 16.86
N ALA A 76 -7.59 -17.85 15.82
CA ALA A 76 -8.33 -16.59 15.74
C ALA A 76 -9.10 -16.53 14.43
N ILE A 77 -10.31 -15.97 14.48
CA ILE A 77 -11.17 -15.70 13.33
C ILE A 77 -11.63 -14.24 13.37
N ASP A 78 -11.77 -13.60 12.20
CA ASP A 78 -12.21 -12.21 12.12
C ASP A 78 -12.92 -11.92 10.79
N ASN A 79 -13.58 -10.77 10.69
CA ASN A 79 -14.20 -10.25 9.47
C ASN A 79 -15.15 -11.27 8.82
N ILE A 80 -16.07 -11.81 9.62
CA ILE A 80 -17.08 -12.74 9.16
C ILE A 80 -18.14 -11.99 8.35
N VAL A 81 -18.26 -12.33 7.07
CA VAL A 81 -19.18 -11.72 6.11
C VAL A 81 -20.01 -12.81 5.42
N LEU A 82 -21.29 -12.50 5.19
CA LEU A 82 -22.21 -13.34 4.43
C LEU A 82 -22.64 -12.58 3.17
N GLU A 83 -22.32 -13.12 1.99
CA GLU A 83 -22.62 -12.47 0.71
C GLU A 83 -23.64 -13.25 -0.13
N THR A 84 -24.66 -12.55 -0.61
CA THR A 84 -25.64 -13.07 -1.57
C THR A 84 -25.29 -12.59 -2.98
N GLN A 85 -24.99 -13.50 -3.90
CA GLN A 85 -24.91 -13.15 -5.32
C GLN A 85 -26.32 -12.97 -5.88
N ASP A 86 -26.67 -11.74 -6.24
CA ASP A 86 -27.87 -11.45 -7.03
C ASP A 86 -27.64 -11.88 -8.48
N ILE A 87 -28.27 -13.00 -8.88
CA ILE A 87 -28.26 -13.46 -10.26
C ILE A 87 -29.25 -12.59 -11.05
N SER A 88 -28.75 -11.54 -11.71
CA SER A 88 -29.51 -10.85 -12.77
C SER A 88 -29.62 -11.78 -13.99
N THR A 89 -30.76 -12.45 -14.14
CA THR A 89 -31.12 -13.17 -15.36
C THR A 89 -31.43 -12.19 -16.50
N THR A 90 -30.47 -12.00 -17.41
CA THR A 90 -30.71 -11.31 -18.67
C THR A 90 -31.35 -12.29 -19.65
N GLU A 91 -32.68 -12.19 -19.85
CA GLU A 91 -33.39 -12.90 -20.90
C GLU A 91 -32.85 -12.51 -22.29
N MET A 92 -32.55 -13.54 -23.08
CA MET A 92 -32.07 -13.43 -24.45
C MET A 92 -33.29 -13.27 -25.37
N LEU A 93 -33.57 -12.05 -25.83
CA LEU A 93 -34.54 -11.81 -26.90
C LEU A 93 -33.83 -11.50 -28.23
N THR A 94 -34.11 -12.34 -29.22
CA THR A 94 -33.67 -12.32 -30.60
C THR A 94 -34.07 -11.02 -31.32
N PRO A 95 -33.21 -10.37 -32.14
CA PRO A 95 -33.61 -9.17 -32.86
C PRO A 95 -34.29 -9.54 -34.20
N THR A 96 -35.52 -9.06 -34.39
CA THR A 96 -36.15 -8.97 -35.71
C THR A 96 -35.93 -7.58 -36.27
N THR A 97 -35.27 -7.52 -37.43
CA THR A 97 -35.00 -6.32 -38.22
C THR A 97 -36.27 -5.56 -38.59
N THR A 98 -36.43 -4.33 -38.11
CA THR A 98 -37.12 -3.26 -38.84
C THR A 98 -36.56 -1.89 -38.42
N THR A 99 -36.04 -1.15 -39.39
CA THR A 99 -35.56 0.22 -39.25
C THR A 99 -36.74 1.19 -39.19
N PRO A 100 -36.74 2.13 -38.24
CA PRO A 100 -37.26 3.46 -38.54
C PRO A 100 -36.23 4.54 -38.18
N THR A 101 -35.97 5.38 -39.16
CA THR A 101 -35.18 6.61 -39.07
C THR A 101 -35.83 7.57 -38.08
N THR A 102 -35.18 7.84 -36.95
CA THR A 102 -35.55 8.92 -36.03
C THR A 102 -34.29 9.70 -35.67
N THR A 103 -34.30 10.99 -35.98
CA THR A 103 -33.24 11.95 -35.73
C THR A 103 -32.96 12.10 -34.24
N THR A 104 -31.79 11.65 -33.81
CA THR A 104 -31.26 11.82 -32.45
C THR A 104 -30.77 13.27 -32.23
N PRO A 105 -31.16 13.95 -31.15
CA PRO A 105 -30.48 15.17 -30.71
C PRO A 105 -29.09 14.81 -30.18
N THR A 106 -28.09 15.58 -30.59
CA THR A 106 -26.69 15.43 -30.19
C THR A 106 -26.54 15.68 -28.69
N THR A 107 -26.62 14.64 -27.87
CA THR A 107 -26.12 14.70 -26.49
C THR A 107 -24.60 14.56 -26.56
N THR A 108 -23.91 15.67 -26.37
CA THR A 108 -22.46 15.71 -26.14
C THR A 108 -22.16 14.95 -24.86
N THR A 109 -21.75 13.68 -24.97
CA THR A 109 -20.99 13.01 -23.93
C THR A 109 -19.74 13.85 -23.68
N PRO A 110 -19.48 14.35 -22.46
CA PRO A 110 -18.19 14.94 -22.16
C PRO A 110 -17.16 13.83 -22.34
N THR A 111 -16.30 13.97 -23.33
CA THR A 111 -15.07 13.20 -23.46
C THR A 111 -14.24 13.49 -22.22
N THR A 112 -14.30 12.61 -21.22
CA THR A 112 -13.31 12.58 -20.15
C THR A 112 -12.00 12.22 -20.81
N THR A 113 -11.13 13.23 -20.98
CA THR A 113 -9.70 13.04 -21.23
C THR A 113 -9.20 11.97 -20.26
N PRO A 114 -8.42 10.96 -20.70
CA PRO A 114 -7.79 10.03 -19.77
C PRO A 114 -6.99 10.86 -18.77
N GLN A 115 -7.45 10.86 -17.51
CA GLN A 115 -6.71 11.47 -16.42
C GLN A 115 -5.36 10.76 -16.36
N SER A 116 -4.27 11.52 -16.45
CA SER A 116 -2.93 10.96 -16.35
C SER A 116 -2.84 10.15 -15.07
N SER A 117 -2.48 8.86 -15.16
CA SER A 117 -2.15 8.05 -13.99
C SER A 117 -0.84 8.50 -13.36
N VAL A 118 0.02 9.16 -14.15
CA VAL A 118 1.26 9.76 -13.67
C VAL A 118 0.96 11.14 -13.10
N LEU A 119 1.15 11.29 -11.78
CA LEU A 119 0.95 12.54 -11.05
C LEU A 119 2.23 12.93 -10.30
N ARG A 120 2.54 14.22 -10.30
CA ARG A 120 3.60 14.78 -9.47
C ARG A 120 3.32 14.50 -8.01
N THR A 121 4.30 13.97 -7.30
CA THR A 121 4.22 13.59 -5.89
C THR A 121 5.48 14.09 -5.21
N VAL A 122 5.32 14.71 -4.04
CA VAL A 122 6.43 15.27 -3.28
C VAL A 122 6.45 14.62 -1.90
N ILE A 123 7.65 14.25 -1.44
CA ILE A 123 7.85 13.74 -0.09
C ILE A 123 8.84 14.63 0.65
N PHE A 124 8.45 15.04 1.85
CA PHE A 124 9.31 15.67 2.84
C PHE A 124 9.49 14.77 4.05
N ILE A 125 10.71 14.66 4.55
CA ILE A 125 11.01 14.03 5.84
C ILE A 125 11.82 14.98 6.69
N TYR A 126 11.26 15.39 7.83
CA TYR A 126 11.95 16.28 8.77
C TYR A 126 12.92 15.50 9.65
N LYS A 127 14.19 15.93 9.63
CA LYS A 127 15.22 15.49 10.58
C LYS A 127 16.41 16.45 10.58
N VAL A 128 16.79 16.95 11.75
CA VAL A 128 18.09 17.61 11.90
C VAL A 128 19.20 16.56 11.81
N THR A 129 20.10 16.73 10.85
CA THR A 129 21.22 15.83 10.58
C THR A 129 22.56 16.45 10.95
N GLN A 130 23.57 15.59 11.01
CA GLN A 130 24.98 15.97 11.12
C GLN A 130 25.60 16.02 9.72
N VAL A 131 26.73 16.71 9.59
CA VAL A 131 27.51 16.72 8.35
C VAL A 131 27.89 15.29 7.96
N GLY A 132 27.67 14.96 6.68
CA GLY A 132 27.95 13.62 6.15
C GLY A 132 26.83 12.60 6.37
N GLN A 133 25.65 13.02 6.84
CA GLN A 133 24.45 12.20 6.82
C GLN A 133 23.56 12.61 5.65
N ASP A 134 23.22 11.63 4.82
CA ASP A 134 22.40 11.75 3.63
C ASP A 134 21.15 10.89 3.79
N MET A 135 20.01 11.41 3.37
CA MET A 135 18.72 10.73 3.54
C MET A 135 18.25 10.14 2.22
N PHE A 136 17.79 8.90 2.30
CA PHE A 136 17.12 8.16 1.24
C PHE A 136 15.77 7.68 1.75
N ILE A 137 14.86 7.36 0.83
CA ILE A 137 13.69 6.56 1.12
C ILE A 137 13.76 5.26 0.33
N ARG A 138 13.17 4.23 0.93
CA ARG A 138 12.69 3.05 0.23
C ARG A 138 11.20 2.97 0.42
N GLY A 139 10.49 2.38 -0.52
CA GLY A 139 9.04 2.40 -0.47
C GLY A 139 8.40 1.62 -1.60
N GLY A 140 7.15 1.93 -1.88
CA GLY A 140 6.33 1.21 -2.83
C GLY A 140 5.10 0.67 -2.11
N ILE A 141 4.65 -0.52 -2.44
CA ILE A 141 3.58 -1.18 -1.71
C ILE A 141 4.18 -2.09 -0.65
N ASP A 142 3.69 -2.00 0.59
CA ASP A 142 4.13 -2.89 1.66
C ASP A 142 3.79 -4.35 1.29
N ASP A 143 4.83 -5.16 1.15
CA ASP A 143 4.74 -6.57 0.76
C ASP A 143 4.34 -7.47 1.93
N THR A 144 4.20 -6.95 3.15
CA THR A 144 3.73 -7.72 4.31
C THR A 144 2.27 -7.49 4.63
N ILE A 145 1.79 -6.26 4.40
CA ILE A 145 0.44 -5.82 4.78
C ILE A 145 -0.48 -5.70 3.57
N VAL A 146 0.01 -5.19 2.44
CA VAL A 146 -0.84 -4.75 1.33
C VAL A 146 -0.79 -5.72 0.17
N ARG A 147 0.42 -6.08 -0.30
CA ARG A 147 0.60 -7.01 -1.42
C ARG A 147 1.60 -8.14 -1.06
N PRO A 148 1.17 -9.14 -0.27
CA PRO A 148 1.98 -10.33 0.05
C PRO A 148 2.54 -11.09 -1.16
N ILE A 149 1.93 -10.93 -2.33
CA ILE A 149 2.43 -11.54 -3.58
C ILE A 149 3.86 -11.09 -3.93
N CYS A 150 4.33 -9.94 -3.44
CA CYS A 150 5.64 -9.40 -3.75
C CYS A 150 6.76 -9.90 -2.81
N GLN A 151 6.46 -10.68 -1.76
CA GLN A 151 7.48 -11.04 -0.75
C GLN A 151 8.65 -11.85 -1.32
N ASP A 152 8.41 -12.60 -2.39
CA ASP A 152 9.42 -13.40 -3.08
C ASP A 152 10.08 -12.66 -4.25
N ASP A 153 9.72 -11.39 -4.48
CA ASP A 153 10.37 -10.57 -5.49
C ASP A 153 11.83 -10.31 -5.10
N VAL A 154 12.70 -10.23 -6.10
CA VAL A 154 14.17 -10.14 -5.88
C VAL A 154 14.78 -8.83 -6.40
N ASN A 155 14.00 -8.00 -7.09
CA ASN A 155 14.46 -6.74 -7.67
C ASN A 155 13.27 -5.79 -7.93
N ALA A 156 13.59 -4.51 -8.10
CA ALA A 156 12.63 -3.44 -8.33
C ALA A 156 11.96 -3.51 -9.72
N GLU A 157 12.67 -3.98 -10.73
CA GLU A 157 12.22 -3.94 -12.12
C GLU A 157 11.04 -4.89 -12.39
N THR A 158 10.99 -6.02 -11.68
CA THR A 158 9.95 -7.04 -11.83
C THR A 158 8.93 -7.04 -10.70
N SER A 159 9.15 -6.28 -9.62
CA SER A 159 8.27 -6.34 -8.46
C SER A 159 6.95 -5.63 -8.71
N ALA A 160 5.84 -6.29 -8.35
CA ALA A 160 4.50 -5.69 -8.39
C ALA A 160 4.26 -4.68 -7.25
N CYS A 161 5.21 -4.56 -6.33
CA CYS A 161 5.19 -3.59 -5.24
C CYS A 161 6.09 -2.38 -5.49
N ALA A 162 6.93 -2.43 -6.52
CA ALA A 162 7.71 -1.28 -6.94
C ALA A 162 6.84 -0.32 -7.77
N VAL A 163 6.88 0.97 -7.43
CA VAL A 163 6.09 2.00 -8.13
C VAL A 163 6.99 2.81 -9.05
N SER A 164 6.60 2.95 -10.31
CA SER A 164 7.33 3.72 -11.31
C SER A 164 7.38 5.19 -10.94
N ILE A 165 8.59 5.73 -10.95
CA ILE A 165 8.85 7.14 -10.68
C ILE A 165 9.81 7.73 -11.72
N GLN A 166 9.67 9.03 -11.94
CA GLN A 166 10.68 9.84 -12.60
C GLN A 166 11.05 11.01 -11.67
N THR A 167 12.26 10.97 -11.11
CA THR A 167 12.74 12.02 -10.20
C THR A 167 12.99 13.34 -10.91
N ASN A 168 12.46 14.41 -10.33
CA ASN A 168 12.56 15.77 -10.83
C ASN A 168 13.79 16.47 -10.27
N SER A 169 14.36 17.41 -11.04
CA SER A 169 15.44 18.26 -10.55
C SER A 169 14.88 19.24 -9.51
N LEU A 170 15.58 19.40 -8.39
CA LEU A 170 15.28 20.42 -7.37
C LEU A 170 16.00 21.74 -7.66
N GLY A 171 16.91 21.77 -8.64
CA GLY A 171 17.66 22.97 -8.98
C GLY A 171 19.00 22.64 -9.61
N VAL A 172 19.88 23.63 -9.65
CA VAL A 172 21.24 23.49 -10.19
C VAL A 172 22.27 24.00 -9.18
N GLY A 173 23.45 23.36 -9.14
CA GLY A 173 24.57 23.79 -8.30
C GLY A 173 24.95 22.80 -7.21
N ALA A 174 25.94 23.18 -6.40
CA ALA A 174 26.59 22.28 -5.44
C ALA A 174 25.65 21.73 -4.36
N ALA A 175 24.63 22.49 -3.97
CA ALA A 175 23.61 22.06 -3.00
C ALA A 175 22.83 20.81 -3.45
N TRP A 176 22.68 20.63 -4.77
CA TRP A 176 21.89 19.54 -5.36
C TRP A 176 22.76 18.41 -5.91
N ALA A 177 24.09 18.55 -5.89
CA ALA A 177 25.00 17.66 -6.61
C ALA A 177 24.90 16.19 -6.15
N GLY A 178 24.70 15.93 -4.85
CA GLY A 178 24.47 14.58 -4.34
C GLY A 178 23.15 13.99 -4.84
N TYR A 179 22.05 14.73 -4.63
CA TYR A 179 20.71 14.36 -5.11
C TYR A 179 20.69 14.08 -6.62
N ASP A 180 21.23 15.00 -7.42
CA ASP A 180 21.28 14.86 -8.87
C ASP A 180 22.13 13.68 -9.33
N ALA A 181 23.22 13.36 -8.62
CA ALA A 181 24.05 12.22 -8.95
C ALA A 181 23.37 10.89 -8.57
N TRP A 182 22.80 10.78 -7.37
CA TRP A 182 22.17 9.54 -6.89
C TRP A 182 20.85 9.23 -7.57
N ARG A 183 20.11 10.23 -8.06
CA ARG A 183 18.80 10.00 -8.72
C ARG A 183 18.92 9.51 -10.16
N VAL A 184 20.11 9.55 -10.75
CA VAL A 184 20.34 9.01 -12.11
C VAL A 184 20.12 7.50 -12.07
N GLY A 185 19.23 6.99 -12.93
CA GLY A 185 18.91 5.56 -12.98
C GLY A 185 17.96 5.08 -11.87
N ASP A 186 17.47 6.00 -11.03
CA ASP A 186 16.38 5.75 -10.08
C ASP A 186 15.03 5.93 -10.78
N THR A 187 14.33 4.82 -10.96
CA THR A 187 13.12 4.69 -11.78
C THR A 187 11.97 4.01 -11.05
N LYS A 188 12.24 3.47 -9.86
CA LYS A 188 11.28 2.74 -9.04
C LYS A 188 11.42 3.21 -7.60
N LEU A 189 10.28 3.51 -6.97
CA LEU A 189 10.19 3.52 -5.52
C LEU A 189 9.98 2.08 -5.08
N ASP A 190 11.02 1.48 -4.48
CA ASP A 190 11.06 0.07 -4.11
C ASP A 190 11.73 -0.19 -2.73
N TRP A 191 11.63 -1.43 -2.24
CA TRP A 191 12.19 -1.88 -0.96
C TRP A 191 13.62 -2.45 -1.06
N PHE A 192 14.11 -2.76 -2.26
CA PHE A 192 15.41 -3.39 -2.54
C PHE A 192 16.58 -2.42 -2.38
N GLY A 193 16.33 -1.11 -2.55
CA GLY A 193 17.30 -0.06 -2.32
C GLY A 193 17.80 0.55 -3.61
N ALA A 194 19.11 0.62 -3.78
CA ALA A 194 19.63 1.19 -5.01
C ALA A 194 19.42 0.24 -6.18
N GLN A 195 18.84 0.76 -7.28
CA GLN A 195 18.66 -0.01 -8.50
C GLN A 195 20.00 -0.29 -9.19
N THR A 196 20.02 -1.34 -10.03
CA THR A 196 21.21 -1.65 -10.82
C THR A 196 21.51 -0.51 -11.78
N GLY A 197 22.69 0.09 -11.66
CA GLY A 197 23.09 1.23 -12.49
C GLY A 197 22.61 2.58 -11.97
N GLN A 198 21.98 2.63 -10.78
CA GLN A 198 21.72 3.90 -10.10
C GLN A 198 23.04 4.61 -9.77
N GLY A 199 23.01 5.94 -9.87
CA GLY A 199 24.18 6.78 -9.79
C GLY A 199 24.88 6.79 -8.43
N THR A 200 26.08 7.33 -8.42
CA THR A 200 26.93 7.46 -7.22
C THR A 200 27.39 8.89 -7.06
N TYR A 201 27.65 9.32 -5.82
CA TYR A 201 28.19 10.64 -5.53
C TYR A 201 29.46 10.51 -4.70
N MET A 202 30.55 11.12 -5.16
CA MET A 202 31.87 11.03 -4.52
C MET A 202 32.30 9.59 -4.20
N GLY A 203 31.95 8.64 -5.08
CA GLY A 203 32.23 7.22 -4.91
C GLY A 203 31.31 6.47 -3.93
N SER A 204 30.33 7.15 -3.32
CA SER A 204 29.33 6.54 -2.44
C SER A 204 28.08 6.14 -3.23
N PRO A 205 27.61 4.88 -3.11
CA PRO A 205 26.37 4.45 -3.76
C PRO A 205 25.13 5.08 -3.10
N ALA A 206 24.02 5.09 -3.83
CA ALA A 206 22.71 5.38 -3.25
C ALA A 206 22.26 4.24 -2.32
N PHE A 207 21.29 4.51 -1.45
CA PHE A 207 20.65 3.49 -0.61
C PHE A 207 19.15 3.31 -0.90
N GLY A 208 18.66 3.92 -1.98
CA GLY A 208 17.26 4.02 -2.40
C GLY A 208 17.05 5.32 -3.17
N THR A 209 15.83 5.85 -3.16
CA THR A 209 15.52 7.16 -3.75
C THR A 209 16.10 8.28 -2.87
N PRO A 210 16.97 9.16 -3.40
CA PRO A 210 17.63 10.19 -2.60
C PRO A 210 16.69 11.35 -2.26
N LEU A 211 16.82 11.90 -1.06
CA LEU A 211 16.20 13.17 -0.68
C LEU A 211 17.29 14.23 -0.47
N ALA A 212 17.01 15.47 -0.89
CA ALA A 212 17.90 16.60 -0.67
C ALA A 212 17.52 17.38 0.59
N TRP A 213 18.49 17.85 1.37
CA TRP A 213 18.22 18.78 2.48
C TRP A 213 17.69 20.11 1.91
N THR A 214 16.59 20.64 2.46
CA THR A 214 16.01 21.91 1.98
C THR A 214 15.66 22.88 3.10
N THR A 215 15.43 24.13 2.73
CA THR A 215 14.93 25.21 3.61
C THR A 215 13.82 26.02 2.93
N ASN A 216 13.05 26.76 3.73
CA ASN A 216 12.08 27.74 3.27
C ASN A 216 12.68 29.17 3.17
N ASN A 217 13.98 29.34 3.40
CA ASN A 217 14.65 30.63 3.34
C ASN A 217 15.16 30.95 1.91
N PRO A 218 14.58 31.92 1.18
CA PRO A 218 14.93 32.22 -0.21
C PRO A 218 16.34 32.77 -0.41
N ALA A 219 17.05 33.11 0.66
CA ALA A 219 18.44 33.56 0.59
C ALA A 219 19.46 32.39 0.56
N LYS A 220 19.01 31.14 0.68
CA LYS A 220 19.86 29.94 0.76
C LYS A 220 19.86 29.15 -0.55
N PRO A 221 20.99 28.55 -0.96
CA PRO A 221 21.05 27.67 -2.12
C PRO A 221 20.06 26.49 -2.06
N GLU A 222 19.76 26.02 -0.87
CA GLU A 222 18.88 24.88 -0.57
C GLU A 222 17.40 25.28 -0.50
N TYR A 223 17.05 26.50 -0.88
CA TYR A 223 15.67 26.99 -0.88
C TYR A 223 14.79 26.15 -1.81
N GLN A 224 13.66 25.67 -1.28
CA GLN A 224 12.60 25.06 -2.07
C GLN A 224 11.27 25.75 -1.80
N PRO A 225 10.54 26.21 -2.83
CA PRO A 225 9.29 26.95 -2.64
C PRO A 225 8.16 26.09 -2.05
N LEU A 226 8.24 24.76 -2.18
CA LEU A 226 7.29 23.83 -1.57
C LEU A 226 7.59 23.55 -0.10
N ASN A 227 8.80 23.83 0.38
CA ASN A 227 9.13 23.70 1.79
C ASN A 227 8.56 24.91 2.55
N LYS A 228 7.57 24.67 3.42
CA LYS A 228 6.95 25.71 4.26
C LYS A 228 7.41 25.65 5.72
N TRP A 229 8.20 24.64 6.09
CA TRP A 229 8.44 24.24 7.49
C TRP A 229 9.84 24.60 8.01
N GLY A 230 10.69 25.18 7.18
CA GLY A 230 12.03 25.62 7.56
C GLY A 230 13.11 24.61 7.21
N ASP A 231 14.24 24.77 7.87
CA ASP A 231 15.44 23.96 7.66
C ASP A 231 15.19 22.46 7.92
N ALA A 232 16.01 21.62 7.28
CA ALA A 232 16.09 20.19 7.54
C ALA A 232 14.82 19.38 7.22
N ASN A 233 14.01 19.86 6.27
CA ASN A 233 12.99 19.05 5.61
C ASN A 233 13.63 18.48 4.34
N PHE A 234 14.03 17.21 4.40
CA PHE A 234 14.60 16.50 3.26
C PHE A 234 13.52 16.26 2.22
N MET A 235 13.77 16.58 0.96
CA MET A 235 12.76 16.62 -0.10
C MET A 235 13.14 15.69 -1.26
N VAL A 236 12.15 15.00 -1.80
CA VAL A 236 12.18 14.45 -3.16
C VAL A 236 10.91 14.86 -3.90
N ASP A 237 11.06 15.15 -5.19
CA ASP A 237 9.98 15.48 -6.12
C ASP A 237 10.07 14.51 -7.29
N PHE A 238 8.99 13.81 -7.59
CA PHE A 238 8.94 12.89 -8.72
C PHE A 238 7.56 12.87 -9.37
N ASP A 239 7.52 12.55 -10.66
CA ASP A 239 6.31 12.11 -11.33
C ASP A 239 6.13 10.61 -11.06
N MET A 240 5.02 10.22 -10.44
CA MET A 240 4.76 8.85 -9.98
C MET A 240 3.55 8.27 -10.72
N ASP A 241 3.65 7.01 -11.18
CA ASP A 241 2.50 6.29 -11.73
C ASP A 241 1.57 5.81 -10.61
N CYS A 242 0.54 6.61 -10.33
CA CYS A 242 -0.45 6.30 -9.31
C CYS A 242 -1.28 5.05 -9.63
N SER A 243 -1.28 4.54 -10.87
CA SER A 243 -1.99 3.28 -11.18
C SER A 243 -1.30 2.05 -10.59
N GLU A 244 -0.01 2.15 -10.27
CA GLU A 244 0.76 1.09 -9.62
C GLU A 244 0.65 1.13 -8.09
N THR A 245 0.07 2.20 -7.54
CA THR A 245 -0.17 2.38 -6.10
C THR A 245 -1.42 1.63 -5.62
N GLU A 246 -1.67 1.58 -4.31
CA GLU A 246 -2.87 0.97 -3.74
C GLU A 246 -3.95 2.04 -3.54
N ASN A 247 -4.82 2.20 -4.54
CA ASN A 247 -5.85 3.26 -4.58
C ASN A 247 -5.30 4.68 -4.32
N GLY A 248 -4.12 4.98 -4.86
CA GLY A 248 -3.44 6.26 -4.67
C GLY A 248 -2.54 6.31 -3.43
N TRP A 249 -2.41 5.23 -2.66
CA TRP A 249 -1.58 5.16 -1.45
C TRP A 249 -0.39 4.22 -1.61
N PHE A 250 0.72 4.59 -0.97
CA PHE A 250 1.95 3.83 -0.98
C PHE A 250 2.73 4.08 0.30
N ASP A 251 3.69 3.23 0.59
CA ASP A 251 4.51 3.22 1.80
C ASP A 251 5.90 3.77 1.51
N VAL A 252 6.48 4.45 2.50
CA VAL A 252 7.89 4.87 2.50
C VAL A 252 8.51 4.73 3.87
N LYS A 253 9.79 4.39 3.91
CA LYS A 253 10.61 4.37 5.12
C LYS A 253 11.95 5.05 4.86
N ALA A 254 12.33 5.94 5.77
CA ALA A 254 13.57 6.70 5.68
C ALA A 254 14.78 5.84 6.06
N PHE A 255 15.85 6.00 5.29
CA PHE A 255 17.18 5.48 5.56
C PHE A 255 18.16 6.65 5.61
N LEU A 256 18.89 6.79 6.71
CA LEU A 256 19.89 7.84 6.91
C LEU A 256 21.29 7.23 6.98
N THR A 257 22.20 7.69 6.12
CA THR A 257 23.59 7.24 6.19
C THR A 257 24.24 7.68 7.50
N ASN A 258 25.23 6.91 7.96
CA ASN A 258 26.00 7.21 9.18
C ASN A 258 25.11 7.43 10.42
N TYR A 259 24.04 6.65 10.57
CA TYR A 259 23.12 6.70 11.70
C TYR A 259 22.68 5.31 12.16
N ALA A 260 23.25 4.78 13.24
CA ALA A 260 22.89 3.47 13.79
C ALA A 260 22.79 2.37 12.70
N THR A 261 21.62 1.74 12.53
CA THR A 261 21.32 0.73 11.50
C THR A 261 20.92 1.33 10.15
N GLY A 262 20.93 2.65 10.03
CA GLY A 262 20.48 3.46 8.90
C GLY A 262 18.98 3.74 8.91
N TRP A 263 18.18 2.71 9.18
CA TRP A 263 16.72 2.81 9.23
C TRP A 263 16.17 3.70 10.34
N GLU A 264 15.09 4.42 10.05
CA GLU A 264 14.21 4.93 11.10
C GLU A 264 13.50 3.79 11.86
N THR A 265 12.94 4.11 13.02
CA THR A 265 12.17 3.14 13.80
C THR A 265 10.88 2.73 13.08
N ASP A 266 10.26 1.64 13.53
CA ASP A 266 8.90 1.30 13.09
C ASP A 266 7.93 2.44 13.43
N ILE A 267 7.11 2.80 12.43
CA ILE A 267 6.19 3.92 12.48
C ILE A 267 4.79 3.39 12.80
N THR A 268 4.12 4.04 13.74
CA THR A 268 2.67 3.94 13.89
C THR A 268 2.09 5.27 13.44
N GLN A 269 1.72 5.37 12.17
CA GLN A 269 1.29 6.63 11.60
C GLN A 269 -0.04 7.08 12.23
N SER A 270 -0.06 8.30 12.74
CA SER A 270 -1.26 8.99 13.20
C SER A 270 -2.08 9.50 12.02
N ALA A 271 -3.34 9.87 12.26
CA ALA A 271 -4.14 10.53 11.23
C ALA A 271 -3.40 11.76 10.68
N CYS A 272 -3.17 11.79 9.37
CA CYS A 272 -2.52 12.91 8.71
C CYS A 272 -3.37 14.17 8.81
N THR A 273 -2.71 15.33 8.92
CA THR A 273 -3.35 16.64 8.79
C THR A 273 -3.16 17.20 7.38
N GLY A 274 -3.74 18.37 7.09
CA GLY A 274 -3.51 19.08 5.83
C GLY A 274 -4.67 18.97 4.85
N THR A 275 -4.52 19.66 3.72
CA THR A 275 -5.59 19.84 2.71
C THR A 275 -5.83 18.61 1.84
N GLY A 276 -4.87 17.69 1.78
CA GLY A 276 -4.96 16.43 1.03
C GLY A 276 -5.17 15.19 1.92
N ALA A 277 -5.45 15.38 3.21
CA ALA A 277 -5.75 14.32 4.18
C ALA A 277 -7.26 14.03 4.31
N ASP A 278 -8.04 14.38 3.29
CA ASP A 278 -9.50 14.20 3.23
C ASP A 278 -9.94 12.74 3.04
N VAL A 279 -9.02 11.88 2.60
CA VAL A 279 -9.22 10.45 2.40
C VAL A 279 -8.22 9.70 3.29
N LEU A 280 -8.64 8.57 3.86
CA LEU A 280 -7.78 7.68 4.62
C LEU A 280 -7.17 6.60 3.71
N PRO A 281 -5.98 6.06 4.05
CA PRO A 281 -5.43 4.91 3.34
C PRO A 281 -6.35 3.70 3.46
N PRO A 282 -6.44 2.83 2.42
CA PRO A 282 -7.31 1.66 2.43
C PRO A 282 -6.77 0.52 3.31
N TYR A 283 -5.59 0.70 3.92
CA TYR A 283 -4.94 -0.25 4.80
C TYR A 283 -4.32 0.46 6.02
N SER A 284 -4.01 -0.33 7.03
CA SER A 284 -3.36 0.12 8.27
C SER A 284 -2.46 -0.98 8.82
N GLY A 285 -1.64 -0.69 9.82
CA GLY A 285 -0.77 -1.68 10.47
C GLY A 285 0.62 -1.85 9.86
N THR A 286 0.90 -1.16 8.75
CA THR A 286 2.26 -0.95 8.25
C THR A 286 3.13 -0.25 9.28
N LYS A 287 4.43 -0.55 9.23
CA LYS A 287 5.48 0.02 10.09
C LYS A 287 6.23 1.16 9.39
N ASN A 288 5.66 1.65 8.30
CA ASN A 288 6.22 2.65 7.42
C ASN A 288 5.33 3.90 7.43
N HIS A 289 5.81 5.00 6.86
CA HIS A 289 4.95 6.13 6.56
C HIS A 289 4.07 5.78 5.37
N VAL A 290 2.80 6.20 5.41
CA VAL A 290 1.84 6.00 4.32
C VAL A 290 1.59 7.33 3.64
N ALA A 291 2.00 7.43 2.39
CA ALA A 291 1.94 8.60 1.54
C ALA A 291 0.86 8.46 0.46
N ARG A 292 0.44 9.59 -0.09
CA ARG A 292 -0.59 9.69 -1.13
C ARG A 292 -0.01 10.24 -2.41
N CYS A 293 -0.24 9.53 -3.51
CA CYS A 293 0.18 9.88 -4.86
C CYS A 293 -0.59 11.11 -5.35
N GLY A 294 0.11 12.06 -5.98
CA GLY A 294 -0.47 13.32 -6.45
C GLY A 294 -0.53 14.43 -5.40
N PHE A 295 0.14 14.27 -4.26
CA PHE A 295 0.13 15.22 -3.13
C PHE A 295 1.55 15.54 -2.63
N ILE A 296 1.61 16.57 -1.78
CA ILE A 296 2.78 16.89 -0.96
C ILE A 296 2.61 16.15 0.36
N ASN A 297 3.46 15.17 0.62
CA ASN A 297 3.45 14.35 1.81
C ASN A 297 4.61 14.78 2.71
N ARG A 298 4.35 15.03 3.98
CA ARG A 298 5.39 15.38 4.95
C ARG A 298 5.32 14.49 6.18
N PHE A 299 6.48 13.97 6.54
CA PHE A 299 6.69 13.13 7.70
C PHE A 299 7.77 13.68 8.61
N ALA A 300 7.83 13.17 9.83
CA ALA A 300 8.96 13.35 10.73
C ALA A 300 9.67 12.01 10.94
N PHE A 301 10.99 12.00 10.83
CA PHE A 301 11.79 10.79 10.96
C PHE A 301 11.55 10.10 12.31
N SER A 302 11.26 8.80 12.30
CA SER A 302 10.95 7.99 13.51
C SER A 302 9.74 8.50 14.30
N SER A 303 8.76 9.12 13.64
CA SER A 303 7.54 9.65 14.26
C SER A 303 6.32 9.35 13.40
N GLY A 304 5.17 9.07 14.03
CA GLY A 304 3.90 8.86 13.31
C GLY A 304 3.23 10.14 12.81
N ALA A 305 3.83 11.31 13.00
CA ALA A 305 3.25 12.58 12.56
C ALA A 305 3.32 12.72 11.03
N CYS A 306 2.19 13.08 10.43
CA CYS A 306 2.01 13.18 8.98
C CYS A 306 1.19 14.42 8.61
N GLU A 307 1.56 15.08 7.51
CA GLU A 307 0.83 16.18 6.88
C GLU A 307 0.76 15.90 5.37
N ILE A 308 -0.44 15.89 4.79
CA ILE A 308 -0.67 15.69 3.35
C ILE A 308 -1.41 16.92 2.83
N ASP A 309 -0.81 17.59 1.87
CA ASP A 309 -1.35 18.80 1.24
C ASP A 309 -1.54 18.64 -0.26
N ALA A 310 -2.59 19.29 -0.77
CA ALA A 310 -2.71 19.53 -2.20
C ALA A 310 -1.64 20.54 -2.67
N PHE A 311 -1.31 20.50 -3.96
CA PHE A 311 -0.39 21.44 -4.61
C PHE A 311 -0.93 22.87 -4.66
#